data_AF-A0A1Q3HYD5-F1
#
_entry.id   AF-A0A1Q3HYD5-F1
#
_cell.length_a   1.000
_cell.length_b   1.000
_cell.length_c   1.000
_cell.angle_alpha   90.00
_cell.angle_beta   90.00
_cell.angle_gamma   90.00
#
_symmetry.space_group_name_H-M   'P 1'
#
loop_
_entity.id
_entity.type
_entity.pdbx_description
1 polymer ?
#
loop_
_entity_poly.entity_id
_entity_poly.type
_entity_poly.pdbx_seq_one_letter_code
_entity_poly.pdbx_strand_id
1 'polypeptide(L)'
;MHPGLSTSILFDAKLGRVELPGRERFRVMENETGLAIVPTWALSQGERVLMTVTFEDGAAPASVRFLLVVHASEAARQVVVTRQPRSLESLREGEQRARAEARQCREDKARLETECSGPRGVLGLLAQGLLDEGGIADKNITKNVISRPDNTLKSVKGRSYRLDTGRVEGEREVVRLAVAQQLRNHGSTPWTPGGAVLIGPKGEEWKVLRVWSQEPIAPGNQRNVGVEVEMPEDAARGTFTLKWWGQEAGSGSEHFDGVTFP
;
A
#
# COMPACT_ATOMS: atom_id res chain seq x y z
N MET A 1 8.80 -10.57 -39.49
CA MET A 1 8.14 -11.66 -40.25
C MET A 1 7.32 -11.03 -41.36
N HIS A 2 7.12 -11.71 -42.49
CA HIS A 2 6.35 -11.19 -43.62
C HIS A 2 5.26 -12.21 -44.00
N PRO A 3 4.02 -11.77 -44.32
CA PRO A 3 2.95 -12.68 -44.73
C PRO A 3 3.36 -13.56 -45.92
N GLY A 4 3.13 -14.87 -45.83
CA GLY A 4 3.49 -15.82 -46.88
C GLY A 4 4.99 -16.19 -46.99
N LEU A 5 5.88 -15.57 -46.21
CA LEU A 5 7.28 -16.00 -46.07
C LEU A 5 7.48 -16.77 -44.77
N SER A 6 8.22 -17.88 -44.85
CA SER A 6 8.56 -18.69 -43.68
C SER A 6 9.70 -18.07 -42.89
N THR A 7 9.53 -18.01 -41.57
CA THR A 7 10.59 -17.76 -40.60
C THR A 7 10.87 -19.06 -39.85
N SER A 8 12.07 -19.61 -40.01
CA SER A 8 12.52 -20.81 -39.29
C SER A 8 13.31 -20.44 -38.05
N ILE A 9 12.95 -20.98 -36.91
CA ILE A 9 13.62 -20.80 -35.62
C ILE A 9 14.20 -22.16 -35.22
N LEU A 10 15.52 -22.24 -35.10
CA LEU A 10 16.25 -23.45 -34.74
C LEU A 10 16.77 -23.32 -33.31
N PHE A 11 16.63 -24.40 -32.55
CA PHE A 11 17.01 -24.47 -31.16
C PHE A 11 18.09 -25.53 -30.97
N ASP A 12 18.99 -25.28 -30.03
CA ASP A 12 20.02 -26.24 -29.61
C ASP A 12 19.50 -27.35 -28.68
N ALA A 13 18.19 -27.37 -28.44
CA ALA A 13 17.54 -28.33 -27.55
C ALA A 13 16.12 -28.66 -27.97
N LYS A 14 15.59 -29.74 -27.38
CA LYS A 14 14.27 -30.26 -27.69
C LYS A 14 13.16 -29.33 -27.22
N LEU A 15 12.23 -29.07 -28.14
CA LEU A 15 11.03 -28.29 -27.92
C LEU A 15 9.98 -29.11 -27.18
N GLY A 16 9.41 -28.54 -26.13
CA GLY A 16 8.30 -29.14 -25.39
C GLY A 16 6.97 -28.50 -25.78
N ARG A 17 6.67 -27.34 -25.21
CA ARG A 17 5.40 -26.61 -25.46
C ARG A 17 5.67 -25.33 -26.23
N VAL A 18 4.95 -25.13 -27.33
CA VAL A 18 4.91 -23.87 -28.09
C VAL A 18 3.56 -23.20 -27.87
N GLU A 19 3.58 -22.03 -27.23
CA GLU A 19 2.41 -21.19 -27.01
C GLU A 19 2.45 -20.01 -27.99
N LEU A 20 1.57 -20.07 -28.99
CA LEU A 20 1.41 -19.02 -30.00
C LEU A 20 -0.02 -18.50 -29.96
N PRO A 21 -0.26 -17.28 -29.43
CA PRO A 21 -1.58 -16.67 -29.42
C PRO A 21 -2.11 -16.45 -30.84
N GLY A 22 -3.34 -16.92 -31.06
CA GLY A 22 -3.96 -16.89 -32.39
C GLY A 22 -3.26 -17.79 -33.40
N ARG A 23 -2.87 -19.01 -32.97
CA ARG A 23 -2.14 -20.02 -33.77
C ARG A 23 -2.81 -20.30 -35.12
N GLU A 24 -4.12 -20.16 -35.23
CA GLU A 24 -4.91 -20.27 -36.47
C GLU A 24 -4.52 -19.26 -37.55
N ARG A 25 -3.89 -18.14 -37.17
CA ARG A 25 -3.39 -17.10 -38.08
C ARG A 25 -1.97 -17.41 -38.60
N PHE A 26 -1.46 -18.59 -38.28
CA PHE A 26 -0.13 -19.04 -38.65
C PHE A 26 -0.19 -20.47 -39.18
N ARG A 27 0.61 -20.77 -40.21
CA ARG A 27 0.99 -22.15 -40.49
C ARG A 27 2.25 -22.44 -39.70
N VAL A 28 2.14 -23.36 -38.76
CA VAL A 28 3.22 -23.73 -37.85
C VAL A 28 3.65 -25.16 -38.18
N MET A 29 4.95 -25.34 -38.40
CA MET A 29 5.58 -26.65 -38.54
C MET A 29 6.57 -26.81 -37.40
N GLU A 30 6.29 -27.75 -36.51
CA GLU A 30 7.12 -28.08 -35.35
C GLU A 30 7.91 -29.36 -35.64
N ASN A 31 9.18 -29.33 -35.28
CA ASN A 31 10.08 -30.49 -35.25
C ASN A 31 10.75 -30.52 -33.87
N GLU A 32 11.47 -31.60 -33.54
CA GLU A 32 12.10 -31.78 -32.23
C GLU A 32 12.96 -30.59 -31.80
N THR A 33 13.71 -29.96 -32.71
CA THR A 33 14.64 -28.85 -32.43
C THR A 33 14.37 -27.61 -33.28
N GLY A 34 13.23 -27.54 -33.95
CA GLY A 34 12.96 -26.49 -34.93
C GLY A 34 11.50 -26.12 -35.02
N LEU A 35 11.25 -24.84 -35.27
CA LEU A 35 9.92 -24.28 -35.44
C LEU A 35 9.91 -23.40 -36.69
N ALA A 36 9.11 -23.73 -37.69
CA ALA A 36 8.88 -22.87 -38.84
C ALA A 36 7.48 -22.25 -38.76
N ILE A 37 7.43 -20.93 -38.90
CA ILE A 37 6.21 -20.14 -38.78
C ILE A 37 6.01 -19.38 -40.08
N VAL A 38 4.85 -19.55 -40.69
CA VAL A 38 4.40 -18.77 -41.86
C VAL A 38 3.18 -17.97 -41.44
N PRO A 39 3.26 -16.62 -41.39
CA PRO A 39 2.10 -15.78 -41.11
C PRO A 39 1.12 -15.85 -42.29
N THR A 40 -0.17 -16.09 -42.03
CA THR A 40 -1.21 -15.97 -43.07
C THR A 40 -1.56 -14.49 -43.29
N TRP A 41 -2.24 -14.18 -44.38
CA TRP A 41 -2.64 -12.82 -44.80
C TRP A 41 -3.63 -12.13 -43.84
N ALA A 42 -3.97 -12.76 -42.72
CA ALA A 42 -4.86 -12.23 -41.68
C ALA A 42 -4.17 -11.28 -40.67
N LEU A 43 -2.88 -10.99 -40.83
CA LEU A 43 -2.11 -10.18 -39.89
C LEU A 43 -1.78 -8.80 -40.47
N SER A 44 -1.95 -7.77 -39.66
CA SER A 44 -1.72 -6.37 -40.07
C SER A 44 -0.24 -6.00 -39.95
N GLN A 45 0.22 -5.04 -40.77
CA GLN A 45 1.58 -4.51 -40.64
C GLN A 45 1.80 -3.91 -39.24
N GLY A 46 2.95 -4.20 -38.63
CA GLY A 46 3.32 -3.73 -37.29
C GLY A 46 2.68 -4.53 -36.15
N GLU A 47 1.82 -5.50 -36.44
CA GLU A 47 1.23 -6.37 -35.44
C GLU A 47 2.32 -7.17 -34.70
N ARG A 48 2.15 -7.27 -33.37
CA ARG A 48 3.10 -7.91 -32.46
C ARG A 48 2.46 -9.11 -31.81
N VAL A 49 3.01 -10.30 -32.07
CA VAL A 49 2.54 -11.55 -31.48
C VAL A 49 3.65 -12.11 -30.60
N LEU A 50 3.35 -12.26 -29.31
CA LEU A 50 4.27 -12.83 -28.35
C LEU A 50 4.13 -14.35 -28.36
N MET A 51 5.21 -15.04 -28.72
CA MET A 51 5.29 -16.50 -28.72
C MET A 51 6.20 -16.97 -27.57
N THR A 52 5.77 -18.00 -26.85
CA THR A 52 6.57 -18.64 -25.81
C THR A 52 6.91 -20.06 -26.23
N VAL A 53 8.17 -20.46 -26.07
CA VAL A 53 8.67 -21.79 -26.35
C VAL A 53 9.32 -22.36 -25.10
N THR A 54 8.83 -23.49 -24.61
CA THR A 54 9.33 -24.21 -23.45
C THR A 54 10.15 -25.42 -23.90
N PHE A 55 11.27 -25.69 -23.25
CA PHE A 55 12.18 -26.79 -23.57
C PHE A 55 11.90 -28.02 -22.71
N GLU A 56 12.13 -29.23 -23.24
CA GLU A 56 11.88 -30.49 -22.51
C GLU A 56 13.03 -30.94 -21.59
N ASP A 57 14.22 -30.39 -21.78
CA ASP A 57 15.44 -30.90 -21.14
C ASP A 57 15.63 -30.46 -19.68
N GLY A 58 14.71 -29.64 -19.15
CA GLY A 58 14.74 -29.15 -17.77
C GLY A 58 15.90 -28.18 -17.46
N ALA A 59 16.71 -27.79 -18.44
CA ALA A 59 17.81 -26.86 -18.26
C ALA A 59 17.31 -25.42 -18.16
N ALA A 60 17.99 -24.58 -17.37
CA ALA A 60 17.70 -23.16 -17.28
C ALA A 60 18.42 -22.38 -18.41
N PRO A 61 17.73 -21.48 -19.16
CA PRO A 61 16.32 -21.11 -19.02
C PRO A 61 15.36 -22.19 -19.57
N ALA A 62 14.29 -22.46 -18.81
CA ALA A 62 13.29 -23.48 -19.15
C ALA A 62 12.37 -23.07 -20.32
N SER A 63 12.30 -21.78 -20.63
CA SER A 63 11.56 -21.25 -21.77
C SER A 63 12.20 -19.98 -22.32
N VAL A 64 11.83 -19.63 -23.54
CA VAL A 64 12.21 -18.40 -24.23
C VAL A 64 10.97 -17.74 -24.83
N ARG A 65 10.97 -16.41 -24.88
CA ARG A 65 9.87 -15.61 -25.44
C ARG A 65 10.35 -14.83 -26.66
N PHE A 66 9.62 -14.92 -27.75
CA PHE A 66 9.86 -14.17 -28.98
C PHE A 66 8.74 -13.16 -29.19
N LEU A 67 9.11 -11.93 -29.54
CA LEU A 67 8.16 -10.94 -30.03
C LEU A 67 8.19 -10.95 -31.56
N LEU A 68 7.19 -11.58 -32.15
CA LEU A 68 7.07 -11.70 -33.60
C LEU A 68 6.41 -10.44 -34.16
N VAL A 69 7.14 -9.67 -34.96
CA VAL A 69 6.66 -8.41 -35.56
C VAL A 69 6.41 -8.61 -37.05
N VAL A 70 5.23 -8.24 -37.53
CA VAL A 70 4.87 -8.31 -38.95
C VAL A 70 5.40 -7.06 -39.67
N HIS A 71 6.18 -7.24 -40.74
CA HIS A 71 6.74 -6.16 -41.55
C HIS A 71 6.48 -6.43 -43.03
N ALA A 72 6.18 -5.35 -43.78
CA ALA A 72 5.73 -5.44 -45.18
C ALA A 72 6.87 -5.74 -46.17
N SER A 73 8.14 -5.62 -45.77
CA SER A 73 9.28 -5.82 -46.67
C SER A 73 10.46 -6.53 -46.03
N GLU A 74 10.40 -6.84 -44.73
CA GLU A 74 11.51 -7.45 -44.00
C GLU A 74 11.07 -8.69 -43.24
N ALA A 75 11.84 -9.77 -43.38
CA ALA A 75 11.62 -10.98 -42.60
C ALA A 75 12.95 -11.66 -42.32
N ALA A 76 13.19 -11.95 -41.03
CA ALA A 76 14.18 -12.95 -40.66
C ALA A 76 13.74 -14.29 -41.25
N ARG A 77 14.56 -14.88 -42.13
CA ARG A 77 14.29 -16.22 -42.69
C ARG A 77 14.69 -17.32 -41.74
N GLN A 78 15.76 -17.09 -40.98
CA GLN A 78 16.31 -18.05 -40.04
C GLN A 78 16.75 -17.33 -38.76
N VAL A 79 16.40 -17.92 -37.62
CA VAL A 79 16.84 -17.49 -36.29
C VAL A 79 17.42 -18.71 -35.60
N VAL A 80 18.66 -18.63 -35.13
CA VAL A 80 19.30 -19.71 -34.37
C VAL A 80 19.36 -19.29 -32.91
N VAL A 81 18.86 -20.16 -32.04
CA VAL A 81 18.71 -19.92 -30.61
C VAL A 81 19.61 -20.90 -29.89
N THR A 82 20.63 -20.36 -29.22
CA THR A 82 21.52 -21.13 -28.36
C THR A 82 21.28 -20.74 -26.91
N ARG A 83 21.07 -21.75 -26.05
CA ARG A 83 20.95 -21.58 -24.61
C ARG A 83 22.31 -21.79 -23.97
N GLN A 84 22.72 -20.78 -23.22
CA GLN A 84 23.82 -20.93 -22.29
C GLN A 84 23.22 -21.28 -20.92
N PRO A 85 23.47 -22.51 -20.40
CA PRO A 85 23.04 -22.86 -19.06
C PRO A 85 23.61 -21.87 -18.06
N ARG A 86 22.76 -21.29 -17.21
CA ARG A 86 23.27 -20.43 -16.13
C ARG A 86 24.09 -21.28 -15.17
N SER A 87 25.32 -20.85 -14.90
CA SER A 87 26.17 -21.51 -13.91
C SER A 87 25.56 -21.39 -12.50
N LEU A 88 25.87 -22.35 -11.63
CA LEU A 88 25.51 -22.27 -10.21
C LEU A 88 26.07 -21.00 -9.55
N GLU A 89 27.22 -20.52 -10.02
CA GLU A 89 27.83 -19.27 -9.58
C GLU A 89 26.95 -18.06 -9.95
N SER A 90 26.47 -17.97 -11.19
CA SER A 90 25.56 -16.89 -11.63
C SER A 90 24.27 -16.85 -10.80
N LEU A 91 23.72 -18.02 -10.46
CA LEU A 91 22.54 -18.11 -9.57
C LEU A 91 22.85 -17.60 -8.15
N ARG A 92 23.99 -18.00 -7.58
CA ARG A 92 24.44 -17.55 -6.25
C ARG A 92 24.69 -16.05 -6.22
N GLU A 93 25.32 -15.49 -7.25
CA GLU A 93 25.52 -14.04 -7.36
C GLU A 93 24.19 -13.29 -7.42
N GLY A 94 23.23 -13.78 -8.22
CA GLY A 94 21.90 -13.19 -8.31
C GLY A 94 21.17 -13.20 -6.96
N GLU A 95 21.24 -14.31 -6.24
CA GLU A 95 20.65 -14.43 -4.90
C GLU A 95 21.32 -13.49 -3.89
N GLN A 96 22.64 -13.35 -3.93
CA GLN A 96 23.38 -12.42 -3.08
C GLN A 96 23.00 -10.97 -3.36
N ARG A 97 22.92 -10.57 -4.64
CA ARG A 97 22.49 -9.22 -5.04
C ARG A 97 21.08 -8.91 -4.56
N ALA A 98 20.13 -9.82 -4.80
CA ALA A 98 18.75 -9.65 -4.34
C ALA A 98 18.66 -9.53 -2.81
N ARG A 99 19.46 -10.30 -2.06
CA ARG A 99 19.53 -10.19 -0.59
C ARG A 99 20.12 -8.86 -0.13
N ALA A 100 21.14 -8.36 -0.83
CA ALA A 100 21.76 -7.06 -0.54
C ALA A 100 20.77 -5.91 -0.78
N GLU A 101 20.09 -5.89 -1.93
CA GLU A 101 19.05 -4.91 -2.24
C GLU A 101 17.90 -4.93 -1.23
N ALA A 102 17.44 -6.14 -0.86
CA ALA A 102 16.39 -6.29 0.16
C ALA A 102 16.84 -5.82 1.55
N ARG A 103 18.12 -5.99 1.90
CA ARG A 103 18.68 -5.44 3.14
C ARG A 103 18.69 -3.92 3.10
N GLN A 104 19.22 -3.33 2.03
CA GLN A 104 19.28 -1.88 1.86
C GLN A 104 17.89 -1.24 1.90
N CYS A 105 16.92 -1.82 1.19
CA CYS A 105 15.53 -1.33 1.20
C CYS A 105 14.92 -1.35 2.61
N ARG A 106 15.22 -2.39 3.43
CA ARG A 106 14.78 -2.44 4.83
C ARG A 106 15.45 -1.38 5.70
N GLU A 107 16.74 -1.13 5.49
CA GLU A 107 17.49 -0.10 6.22
C GLU A 107 17.01 1.30 5.86
N ASP A 108 16.80 1.59 4.57
CA ASP A 108 16.24 2.85 4.10
C ASP A 108 14.81 3.06 4.63
N LYS A 109 13.98 2.01 4.64
CA LYS A 109 12.65 2.06 5.26
C LYS A 109 12.74 2.38 6.76
N ALA A 110 13.62 1.72 7.51
CA ALA A 110 13.79 1.97 8.94
C ALA A 110 14.31 3.38 9.22
N ARG A 111 15.25 3.88 8.40
CA ARG A 111 15.76 5.26 8.48
C ARG A 111 14.62 6.24 8.22
N LEU A 112 13.87 6.07 7.14
CA LEU A 112 12.71 6.91 6.82
C LEU A 112 11.70 6.86 7.96
N GLU A 113 11.31 5.69 8.46
CA GLU A 113 10.38 5.57 9.59
C GLU A 113 10.89 6.33 10.84
N THR A 114 12.20 6.34 11.08
CA THR A 114 12.84 7.08 12.18
C THR A 114 12.83 8.60 11.96
N GLU A 115 13.26 9.07 10.79
CA GLU A 115 13.20 10.49 10.41
C GLU A 115 11.76 11.02 10.41
N CYS A 116 10.82 10.13 10.13
CA CYS A 116 9.39 10.39 10.03
C CYS A 116 8.62 10.02 11.30
N SER A 117 9.32 9.65 12.39
CA SER A 117 8.76 9.12 13.63
C SER A 117 7.97 10.16 14.43
N GLY A 118 8.06 11.44 14.04
CA GLY A 118 7.18 12.46 14.56
C GLY A 118 5.70 12.19 14.23
N PRO A 119 4.77 12.74 15.01
CA PRO A 119 3.38 12.83 14.58
C PRO A 119 3.36 13.51 13.19
N ARG A 120 2.72 12.87 12.22
CA ARG A 120 2.52 13.35 10.84
C ARG A 120 1.03 13.58 10.65
N GLY A 121 0.66 14.42 9.67
CA GLY A 121 -0.73 14.84 9.50
C GLY A 121 -1.10 15.98 10.43
N VAL A 122 -2.38 16.13 10.73
CA VAL A 122 -2.92 17.26 11.51
C VAL A 122 -2.36 17.24 12.93
N LEU A 123 -2.29 16.06 13.56
CA LEU A 123 -1.70 15.91 14.89
C LEU A 123 -0.21 16.28 14.93
N GLY A 124 0.50 16.08 13.82
CA GLY A 124 1.90 16.46 13.67
C GLY A 124 2.12 17.95 13.74
N LEU A 125 1.31 18.68 12.97
CA LEU A 125 1.36 20.13 12.94
C LEU A 125 0.96 20.74 14.29
N LEU A 126 -0.05 20.16 14.95
CA LEU A 126 -0.46 20.53 16.31
C LEU A 126 0.66 20.29 17.34
N ALA A 127 1.34 19.15 17.27
CA ALA A 127 2.40 18.79 18.20
C ALA A 127 3.63 19.70 18.08
N GLN A 128 3.91 20.17 16.86
CA GLN A 128 5.03 21.08 16.56
C GLN A 128 4.67 22.56 16.74
N GLY A 129 3.41 22.89 17.06
CA GLY A 129 2.93 24.27 17.14
C GLY A 129 2.92 25.00 15.79
N LEU A 130 2.87 24.24 14.68
CA LEU A 130 2.79 24.78 13.32
C LEU A 130 1.35 24.98 12.85
N LEU A 131 0.38 24.39 13.57
CA LEU A 131 -1.03 24.58 13.36
C LEU A 131 -1.65 25.06 14.67
N ASP A 132 -2.21 26.26 14.65
CA ASP A 132 -2.90 26.87 15.78
C ASP A 132 -4.42 26.93 15.52
N GLU A 133 -5.15 27.44 16.51
CA GLU A 133 -6.60 27.68 16.43
C GLU A 133 -6.95 28.56 15.21
N GLY A 134 -7.94 28.15 14.43
CA GLY A 134 -8.35 28.82 13.19
C GLY A 134 -7.48 28.54 11.97
N GLY A 135 -6.39 27.76 12.08
CA GLY A 135 -5.53 27.41 10.96
C GLY A 135 -6.17 26.45 9.95
N ILE A 136 -7.14 25.65 10.40
CA ILE A 136 -8.07 24.84 9.59
C ILE A 136 -9.45 24.90 10.25
N ALA A 137 -10.48 24.30 9.62
CA ALA A 137 -11.78 24.19 10.26
C ALA A 137 -11.65 23.46 11.61
N ASP A 138 -11.99 24.14 12.70
CA ASP A 138 -11.83 23.63 14.05
C ASP A 138 -12.99 24.03 14.97
N LYS A 139 -13.19 23.27 16.04
CA LYS A 139 -14.28 23.47 16.98
C LYS A 139 -13.81 23.19 18.41
N ASN A 140 -14.04 24.15 19.30
CA ASN A 140 -13.83 23.94 20.72
C ASN A 140 -14.94 23.03 21.28
N ILE A 141 -14.55 21.85 21.77
CA ILE A 141 -15.46 20.83 22.31
C ILE A 141 -15.31 20.67 23.82
N THR A 142 -14.54 21.53 24.49
CA THR A 142 -14.22 21.43 25.94
C THR A 142 -15.46 21.33 26.82
N LYS A 143 -16.55 22.05 26.47
CA LYS A 143 -17.80 22.02 27.25
C LYS A 143 -18.72 20.85 26.89
N ASN A 144 -18.53 20.26 25.71
CA ASN A 144 -19.39 19.21 25.18
C ASN A 144 -18.86 17.83 25.54
N VAL A 145 -17.53 17.70 25.69
CA VAL A 145 -16.89 16.43 26.02
C VAL A 145 -17.07 16.09 27.48
N ILE A 146 -17.73 14.97 27.75
CA ILE A 146 -18.00 14.46 29.09
C ILE A 146 -17.21 13.17 29.28
N SER A 147 -16.33 13.16 30.27
CA SER A 147 -15.67 11.94 30.75
C SER A 147 -16.68 11.09 31.52
N ARG A 148 -16.77 9.79 31.23
CA ARG A 148 -17.66 8.91 31.99
C ARG A 148 -17.19 8.74 33.44
N PRO A 149 -18.10 8.41 34.37
CA PRO A 149 -17.74 8.30 35.80
C PRO A 149 -16.73 7.21 36.14
N ASP A 150 -16.65 6.16 35.31
CA ASP A 150 -15.71 5.04 35.43
C ASP A 150 -14.31 5.34 34.89
N ASN A 151 -14.13 6.48 34.23
CA ASN A 151 -12.85 6.90 33.69
C ASN A 151 -11.85 7.26 34.81
N THR A 152 -10.61 6.80 34.66
CA THR A 152 -9.47 7.32 35.44
C THR A 152 -8.92 8.63 34.86
N LEU A 153 -9.24 8.92 33.59
CA LEU A 153 -8.81 10.13 32.89
C LEU A 153 -9.95 11.13 32.74
N LYS A 154 -9.65 12.39 33.06
CA LYS A 154 -10.58 13.51 32.86
C LYS A 154 -10.14 14.41 31.72
N SER A 155 -11.06 14.72 30.81
CA SER A 155 -10.82 15.73 29.78
C SER A 155 -10.91 17.12 30.39
N VAL A 156 -9.83 17.90 30.30
CA VAL A 156 -9.74 19.28 30.81
C VAL A 156 -9.99 20.29 29.70
N LYS A 157 -9.46 20.00 28.50
CA LYS A 157 -9.67 20.78 27.28
C LYS A 157 -9.82 19.84 26.10
N GLY A 158 -10.63 20.23 25.12
CA GLY A 158 -10.81 19.47 23.89
C GLY A 158 -11.05 20.37 22.70
N ARG A 159 -10.41 20.05 21.58
CA ARG A 159 -10.65 20.67 20.27
C ARG A 159 -10.72 19.59 19.20
N SER A 160 -11.66 19.74 18.27
CA SER A 160 -11.74 18.90 17.09
C SER A 160 -11.41 19.72 15.84
N TYR A 161 -10.95 19.03 14.81
CA TYR A 161 -10.52 19.62 13.56
C TYR A 161 -11.06 18.82 12.40
N ARG A 162 -11.30 19.51 11.29
CA ARG A 162 -11.72 18.94 10.02
C ARG A 162 -10.84 19.47 8.90
N LEU A 163 -10.40 18.55 8.05
CA LEU A 163 -9.67 18.84 6.83
C LEU A 163 -10.34 18.11 5.68
N ASP A 164 -10.83 18.87 4.71
CA ASP A 164 -11.36 18.31 3.47
C ASP A 164 -10.18 17.87 2.61
N THR A 165 -10.11 16.59 2.26
CA THR A 165 -8.93 16.03 1.58
C THR A 165 -8.97 16.17 0.06
N GLY A 166 -10.14 16.53 -0.49
CA GLY A 166 -10.41 16.52 -1.94
C GLY A 166 -10.34 15.12 -2.57
N ARG A 167 -10.14 14.06 -1.77
CA ARG A 167 -10.08 12.68 -2.23
C ARG A 167 -11.48 12.09 -2.27
N VAL A 168 -11.74 11.33 -3.33
CA VAL A 168 -12.97 10.57 -3.52
C VAL A 168 -12.62 9.08 -3.46
N GLU A 169 -13.30 8.33 -2.61
CA GLU A 169 -13.18 6.87 -2.52
C GLU A 169 -14.52 6.22 -2.85
N GLY A 170 -14.54 5.41 -3.91
CA GLY A 170 -15.79 4.97 -4.55
C GLY A 170 -16.50 6.16 -5.20
N GLU A 171 -17.50 6.71 -4.50
CA GLU A 171 -18.30 7.89 -4.90
C GLU A 171 -18.47 8.89 -3.75
N ARG A 172 -17.69 8.76 -2.67
CA ARG A 172 -17.83 9.60 -1.47
C ARG A 172 -16.58 10.41 -1.24
N GLU A 173 -16.77 11.68 -0.93
CA GLU A 173 -15.67 12.53 -0.46
C GLU A 173 -15.21 12.05 0.91
N VAL A 174 -13.89 11.95 1.07
CA VAL A 174 -13.26 11.55 2.32
C VAL A 174 -12.78 12.79 3.04
N VAL A 175 -13.15 12.89 4.31
CA VAL A 175 -12.68 13.93 5.21
C VAL A 175 -11.73 13.34 6.23
N ARG A 176 -10.78 14.16 6.64
CA ARG A 176 -9.83 13.84 7.69
C ARG A 176 -10.19 14.64 8.94
N LEU A 177 -10.40 13.93 10.03
CA LEU A 177 -10.82 14.50 11.30
C LEU A 177 -9.72 14.28 12.33
N ALA A 178 -9.51 15.25 13.20
CA ALA A 178 -8.62 15.10 14.33
C ALA A 178 -9.30 15.56 15.62
N VAL A 179 -8.94 14.93 16.74
CA VAL A 179 -9.38 15.35 18.08
C VAL A 179 -8.13 15.49 18.94
N ALA A 180 -7.92 16.66 19.51
CA ALA A 180 -6.87 16.92 20.49
C ALA A 180 -7.51 17.18 21.85
N GLN A 181 -7.10 16.42 22.87
CA GLN A 181 -7.59 16.53 24.23
C GLN A 181 -6.44 16.71 25.21
N GLN A 182 -6.62 17.61 26.17
CA GLN A 182 -5.78 17.66 27.35
C GLN A 182 -6.40 16.76 28.42
N LEU A 183 -5.79 15.60 28.65
CA LEU A 183 -6.24 14.63 29.63
C LEU A 183 -5.46 14.80 30.92
N ARG A 184 -6.18 14.75 32.06
CA ARG A 184 -5.61 14.68 33.41
C ARG A 184 -5.78 13.28 33.97
N ASN A 185 -4.70 12.70 34.45
CA ASN A 185 -4.71 11.38 35.07
C ASN A 185 -5.06 11.48 36.56
N HIS A 186 -6.20 10.91 36.95
CA HIS A 186 -6.64 10.79 38.33
C HIS A 186 -6.39 9.39 38.94
N GLY A 187 -5.85 8.46 38.15
CA GLY A 187 -5.41 7.14 38.61
C GLY A 187 -4.09 7.18 39.39
N SER A 188 -3.65 6.01 39.83
CA SER A 188 -2.46 5.82 40.66
C SER A 188 -1.20 5.42 39.88
N THR A 189 -1.32 5.08 38.60
CA THR A 189 -0.21 4.70 37.73
C THR A 189 -0.07 5.67 36.55
N PRO A 190 1.15 5.86 36.01
CA PRO A 190 1.32 6.56 34.73
C PRO A 190 0.48 5.91 33.63
N TRP A 191 -0.09 6.71 32.75
CA TRP A 191 -0.93 6.23 31.65
C TRP A 191 -0.33 6.61 30.30
N THR A 192 -0.16 5.62 29.43
CA THR A 192 0.31 5.81 28.06
C THR A 192 -0.78 5.33 27.10
N PRO A 193 -1.20 6.13 26.10
CA PRO A 193 -2.19 5.68 25.15
C PRO A 193 -1.66 4.53 24.30
N GLY A 194 -2.34 3.39 24.32
CA GLY A 194 -2.07 2.23 23.47
C GLY A 194 -2.89 2.24 22.17
N GLY A 195 -4.02 2.94 22.16
CA GLY A 195 -4.88 3.06 20.98
C GLY A 195 -6.16 3.83 21.27
N ALA A 196 -6.95 4.06 20.22
CA ALA A 196 -8.25 4.68 20.32
C ALA A 196 -9.19 4.24 19.20
N VAL A 197 -10.48 4.46 19.40
CA VAL A 197 -11.53 4.29 18.40
C VAL A 197 -12.55 5.42 18.57
N LEU A 198 -13.06 5.91 17.44
CA LEU A 198 -14.12 6.90 17.44
C LEU A 198 -15.45 6.20 17.14
N ILE A 199 -16.39 6.26 18.08
CA ILE A 199 -17.69 5.60 17.98
C ILE A 199 -18.70 6.63 17.49
N GLY A 200 -19.34 6.34 16.35
CA GLY A 200 -20.34 7.20 15.73
C GLY A 200 -21.72 7.13 16.38
N PRO A 201 -22.63 8.01 15.96
CA PRO A 201 -23.96 8.14 16.55
C PRO A 201 -24.84 6.89 16.36
N LYS A 202 -24.53 6.01 15.41
CA LYS A 202 -25.24 4.74 15.19
C LYS A 202 -24.48 3.55 15.81
N GLY A 203 -23.43 3.81 16.59
CA GLY A 203 -22.58 2.79 17.22
C GLY A 203 -21.49 2.23 16.31
N GLU A 204 -21.28 2.81 15.14
CA GLU A 204 -20.21 2.43 14.22
C GLU A 204 -18.82 2.77 14.78
N GLU A 205 -17.89 1.83 14.70
CA GLU A 205 -16.53 2.02 15.21
C GLU A 205 -15.57 2.42 14.09
N TRP A 206 -15.02 3.62 14.16
CA TRP A 206 -14.00 4.12 13.25
C TRP A 206 -12.62 3.98 13.86
N LYS A 207 -11.82 3.08 13.27
CA LYS A 207 -10.43 2.88 13.66
C LYS A 207 -9.62 4.13 13.35
N VAL A 208 -8.95 4.65 14.38
CA VAL A 208 -8.07 5.81 14.20
C VAL A 208 -6.84 5.43 13.36
N LEU A 209 -6.43 6.33 12.48
CA LEU A 209 -5.20 6.20 11.70
C LEU A 209 -3.97 6.28 12.58
N ARG A 210 -4.05 7.15 13.61
CA ARG A 210 -2.93 7.42 14.51
C ARG A 210 -3.42 7.90 15.86
N VAL A 211 -2.64 7.55 16.87
CA VAL A 211 -2.69 8.11 18.21
C VAL A 211 -1.39 8.86 18.46
N TRP A 212 -1.48 10.04 19.05
CA TRP A 212 -0.35 10.85 19.46
C TRP A 212 -0.42 11.17 20.95
N SER A 213 0.72 11.05 21.63
CA SER A 213 1.00 11.61 22.95
C SER A 213 2.45 12.07 22.99
N GLN A 214 2.74 13.07 23.82
CA GLN A 214 4.12 13.53 24.04
C GLN A 214 4.91 12.58 24.94
N GLU A 215 4.31 12.18 26.06
CA GLU A 215 4.92 11.36 27.11
C GLU A 215 3.82 10.61 27.88
N PRO A 216 4.16 9.58 28.68
CA PRO A 216 3.23 9.02 29.66
C PRO A 216 2.67 10.10 30.60
N ILE A 217 1.36 10.03 30.88
CA ILE A 217 0.68 10.94 31.80
C ILE A 217 0.81 10.40 33.22
N ALA A 218 1.75 10.93 34.00
CA ALA A 218 1.90 10.56 35.41
C ALA A 218 0.64 10.91 36.24
N PRO A 219 0.38 10.21 37.37
CA PRO A 219 -0.71 10.54 38.30
C PRO A 219 -0.73 12.03 38.68
N GLY A 220 -1.91 12.66 38.62
CA GLY A 220 -2.12 14.08 38.91
C GLY A 220 -1.70 15.04 37.79
N ASN A 221 -0.91 14.59 36.82
CA ASN A 221 -0.45 15.42 35.71
C ASN A 221 -1.47 15.47 34.56
N GLN A 222 -1.28 16.45 33.68
CA GLN A 222 -2.05 16.60 32.45
C GLN A 222 -1.14 16.70 31.23
N ARG A 223 -1.58 16.11 30.12
CA ARG A 223 -0.87 16.11 28.84
C ARG A 223 -1.86 16.17 27.68
N ASN A 224 -1.37 16.66 26.54
CA ASN A 224 -2.12 16.64 25.30
C ASN A 224 -1.98 15.27 24.64
N VAL A 225 -3.10 14.69 24.26
CA VAL A 225 -3.20 13.50 23.43
C VAL A 225 -4.08 13.83 22.22
N GLY A 226 -3.93 13.08 21.15
CA GLY A 226 -4.79 13.27 20.00
C GLY A 226 -4.91 12.06 19.10
N VAL A 227 -6.00 12.03 18.35
CA VAL A 227 -6.32 11.00 17.35
C VAL A 227 -6.64 11.64 16.03
N GLU A 228 -6.30 10.91 14.96
CA GLU A 228 -6.61 11.27 13.59
C GLU A 228 -7.35 10.10 12.94
N VAL A 229 -8.42 10.41 12.21
CA VAL A 229 -9.28 9.42 11.55
C VAL A 229 -9.67 9.95 10.17
N GLU A 230 -9.79 9.04 9.20
CA GLU A 230 -10.39 9.33 7.90
C GLU A 230 -11.72 8.58 7.80
N MET A 231 -12.73 9.26 7.28
CA MET A 231 -14.04 8.66 7.03
C MET A 231 -14.77 9.41 5.91
N PRO A 232 -15.79 8.80 5.29
CA PRO A 232 -16.68 9.49 4.36
C PRO A 232 -17.32 10.73 5.01
N GLU A 233 -17.51 11.78 4.23
CA GLU A 233 -18.08 13.05 4.72
C GLU A 233 -19.47 12.88 5.36
N ASP A 234 -20.31 12.03 4.79
CA ASP A 234 -21.65 11.75 5.31
C ASP A 234 -21.59 11.08 6.69
N ALA A 235 -20.57 10.28 6.95
CA ALA A 235 -20.32 9.63 8.23
C ALA A 235 -19.69 10.56 9.28
N ALA A 236 -19.13 11.70 8.89
CA ALA A 236 -18.51 12.67 9.81
C ALA A 236 -19.51 13.52 10.61
N ARG A 237 -20.82 13.35 10.36
CA ARG A 237 -21.89 14.14 10.97
C ARG A 237 -22.44 13.50 12.24
N GLY A 238 -22.61 14.31 13.28
CA GLY A 238 -23.27 13.92 14.52
C GLY A 238 -22.36 14.04 15.74
N THR A 239 -22.78 13.36 16.81
CA THR A 239 -22.06 13.31 18.08
C THR A 239 -21.41 11.94 18.23
N PHE A 240 -20.13 11.95 18.57
CA PHE A 240 -19.28 10.78 18.69
C PHE A 240 -18.85 10.58 20.14
N THR A 241 -18.49 9.33 20.44
CA THR A 241 -17.79 8.96 21.66
C THR A 241 -16.36 8.57 21.30
N LEU A 242 -15.38 9.23 21.90
CA LEU A 242 -13.98 8.85 21.76
C LEU A 242 -13.61 7.86 22.87
N LYS A 243 -13.17 6.67 22.48
CA LYS A 243 -12.71 5.63 23.39
C LYS A 243 -11.21 5.45 23.27
N TRP A 244 -10.50 5.49 24.40
CA TRP A 244 -9.07 5.23 24.51
C TRP A 244 -8.81 3.97 25.31
N TRP A 245 -7.64 3.37 25.13
CA TRP A 245 -7.12 2.33 26.04
C TRP A 245 -5.62 2.52 26.23
N GLY A 246 -5.12 2.09 27.39
CA GLY A 246 -3.70 2.17 27.71
C GLY A 246 -2.86 1.12 26.99
N GLN A 247 -1.55 1.30 26.99
CA GLN A 247 -0.60 0.34 26.42
C GLN A 247 -0.43 -0.91 27.30
N GLU A 248 -0.55 -0.77 28.62
CA GLU A 248 -0.47 -1.89 29.55
C GLU A 248 -1.74 -2.76 29.53
N ALA A 249 -1.55 -4.08 29.58
CA ALA A 249 -2.66 -5.03 29.67
C ALA A 249 -3.43 -4.82 30.99
N GLY A 250 -4.73 -4.53 30.89
CA GLY A 250 -5.59 -4.24 32.04
C GLY A 250 -5.83 -2.74 32.29
N SER A 251 -5.16 -1.84 31.55
CA SER A 251 -5.54 -0.44 31.47
C SER A 251 -6.92 -0.33 30.84
N GLY A 252 -7.95 -0.15 31.67
CA GLY A 252 -9.34 -0.07 31.24
C GLY A 252 -9.57 0.94 30.11
N SER A 253 -10.70 0.79 29.41
CA SER A 253 -11.07 1.72 28.35
C SER A 253 -11.67 3.01 28.90
N GLU A 254 -11.17 4.14 28.44
CA GLU A 254 -11.58 5.48 28.86
C GLU A 254 -12.51 6.09 27.81
N HIS A 255 -13.71 6.53 28.20
CA HIS A 255 -14.75 6.97 27.26
C HIS A 255 -15.07 8.46 27.42
N PHE A 256 -15.09 9.18 26.31
CA PHE A 256 -15.33 10.61 26.25
C PHE A 256 -16.47 10.89 25.27
N ASP A 257 -17.67 11.08 25.81
CA ASP A 257 -18.89 11.32 25.03
C ASP A 257 -18.96 12.80 24.62
N GLY A 258 -19.69 13.13 23.54
CA GLY A 258 -19.94 14.53 23.16
C GLY A 258 -18.94 15.15 22.17
N VAL A 259 -18.11 14.33 21.52
CA VAL A 259 -17.19 14.78 20.48
C VAL A 259 -17.99 15.16 19.23
N THR A 260 -17.78 16.36 18.71
CA THR A 260 -18.42 16.82 17.46
C THR A 260 -17.37 17.51 16.60
N PHE A 261 -17.55 17.50 15.29
CA PHE A 261 -16.62 18.12 14.34
C PHE A 261 -17.24 19.41 13.76
N PRO A 262 -16.39 20.31 13.21
CA PRO A 262 -16.82 21.43 12.38
C PRO A 262 -17.66 20.98 11.18
#